data_AF-A0A5P6VSA2-F1
#
_entry.id   AF-A0A5P6VSA2-F1
#
_cell.length_a   1.000
_cell.length_b   1.000
_cell.length_c   1.000
_cell.angle_alpha   90.00
_cell.angle_beta   90.00
_cell.angle_gamma   90.00
#
_symmetry.space_group_name_H-M   'P 1'
#
loop_
_entity.id
_entity.type
_entity.pdbx_description
1 polymer ?
#
loop_
_entity_poly.entity_id
_entity_poly.type
_entity_poly.pdbx_seq_one_letter_code
_entity_poly.pdbx_strand_id
1 'polypeptide(L)'
;MPNQTIVVASADVGSQSQSVGKAASYLEMRALSTTDEKTTISANANSKQAYLECQALLQSLGSAMDKESSNISKLGLDFEEYDQMLQGFWNLGER
;
A
#
# COMPACT_ATOMS: atom_id res chain seq x y z
N MET A 1 12.42 28.96 6.27
CA MET A 1 12.60 27.87 5.29
C MET A 1 11.77 28.24 4.06
N PRO A 2 12.26 28.09 2.82
CA PRO A 2 11.41 28.30 1.67
C PRO A 2 10.28 27.26 1.70
N ASN A 3 9.03 27.71 1.56
CA ASN A 3 7.89 26.81 1.36
C ASN A 3 8.13 26.08 0.05
N GLN A 4 8.35 24.76 0.10
CA GLN A 4 8.30 23.94 -1.10
C GLN A 4 6.85 23.85 -1.54
N THR A 5 6.56 24.34 -2.74
CA THR A 5 5.30 24.02 -3.40
C THR A 5 5.36 22.55 -3.82
N ILE A 6 4.53 21.73 -3.20
CA ILE A 6 4.35 20.33 -3.59
C ILE A 6 3.35 20.31 -4.74
N VAL A 7 3.77 19.78 -5.89
CA VAL A 7 2.90 19.56 -7.04
C VAL A 7 2.50 18.10 -7.06
N VAL A 8 1.20 17.82 -7.01
CA VAL A 8 0.65 16.46 -7.04
C VAL A 8 -0.13 16.30 -8.35
N ALA A 9 0.43 15.58 -9.32
CA ALA A 9 -0.25 15.26 -10.57
C ALA A 9 -1.04 13.96 -10.42
N SER A 10 -2.31 13.94 -10.83
CA SER A 10 -3.17 12.75 -10.64
C SER A 10 -2.71 11.51 -11.41
N ALA A 11 -2.06 11.70 -12.56
CA ALA A 11 -1.41 10.61 -13.28
C ALA A 11 -0.28 9.94 -12.45
N ASP A 12 0.48 10.74 -11.70
CA ASP A 12 1.56 10.25 -10.84
C ASP A 12 0.99 9.54 -9.60
N VAL A 13 -0.09 10.10 -9.01
CA VAL A 13 -0.81 9.46 -7.90
C VAL A 13 -1.33 8.08 -8.30
N GLY A 14 -2.00 7.97 -9.46
CA GLY A 14 -2.52 6.70 -9.95
C GLY A 14 -1.42 5.66 -10.17
N SER A 15 -0.30 6.10 -10.77
CA SER A 15 0.89 5.25 -10.98
C SER A 15 1.50 4.76 -9.66
N GLN A 16 1.67 5.65 -8.68
CA GLN A 16 2.23 5.32 -7.37
C GLN A 16 1.31 4.42 -6.55
N SER A 17 0.01 4.74 -6.51
CA SER A 17 -1.00 3.90 -5.87
C SER A 17 -1.01 2.50 -6.47
N GLN A 18 -0.96 2.37 -7.80
CA GLN A 18 -0.92 1.07 -8.46
C GLN A 18 0.39 0.31 -8.17
N SER A 19 1.54 0.99 -8.13
CA SER A 19 2.83 0.38 -7.81
C SER A 19 2.84 -0.21 -6.40
N VAL A 20 2.34 0.54 -5.42
CA VAL A 20 2.22 0.08 -4.02
C VAL A 20 1.25 -1.09 -3.90
N GLY A 21 0.08 -1.02 -4.54
CA GLY A 21 -0.89 -2.13 -4.54
C GLY A 21 -0.38 -3.40 -5.22
N LYS A 22 0.37 -3.27 -6.33
CA LYS A 22 1.04 -4.41 -6.96
C LYS A 22 2.06 -5.05 -6.03
N ALA A 23 2.80 -4.26 -5.27
CA ALA A 23 3.78 -4.78 -4.34
C ALA A 23 3.14 -5.59 -3.19
N ALA A 24 1.92 -5.23 -2.76
CA ALA A 24 1.17 -5.99 -1.76
C ALA A 24 0.86 -7.43 -2.20
N SER A 25 0.58 -7.65 -3.49
CA SER A 25 0.28 -9.00 -4.03
C SER A 25 1.45 -9.98 -3.95
N TYR A 26 2.69 -9.50 -3.81
CA TYR A 26 3.85 -10.37 -3.60
C TYR A 26 3.98 -10.85 -2.14
N LEU A 27 3.19 -10.32 -1.22
CA LEU A 27 3.26 -10.59 0.22
C LEU A 27 2.15 -11.53 0.71
N GLU A 28 1.44 -12.18 -0.22
CA GLU A 28 0.43 -13.18 0.12
C GLU A 28 1.03 -14.38 0.85
N MET A 29 0.30 -14.85 1.86
CA MET A 29 0.67 -16.03 2.62
C MET A 29 0.74 -17.26 1.71
N ARG A 30 1.84 -18.01 1.81
CA ARG A 30 2.02 -19.32 1.19
C ARG A 30 2.08 -20.40 2.26
N ALA A 31 1.33 -21.47 2.05
CA ALA A 31 1.40 -22.65 2.90
C ALA A 31 2.74 -23.38 2.71
N LEU A 32 3.17 -24.07 3.75
CA LEU A 32 4.28 -25.03 3.66
C LEU A 32 3.91 -26.16 2.70
N SER A 33 4.91 -26.76 2.05
CA SER A 33 4.66 -27.96 1.25
C SER A 33 4.38 -29.15 2.17
N THR A 34 3.64 -30.15 1.68
CA THR A 34 3.36 -31.39 2.43
C THR A 34 4.62 -32.17 2.82
N THR A 35 5.75 -31.92 2.15
CA THR A 35 7.06 -32.47 2.50
C THR A 35 7.66 -31.79 3.73
N ASP A 36 7.52 -30.46 3.83
CA ASP A 36 7.98 -29.67 4.98
C ASP A 36 7.17 -30.01 6.25
N GLU A 37 5.93 -30.44 6.07
CA GLU A 37 5.04 -30.85 7.15
C GLU A 37 5.40 -32.20 7.80
N LYS A 38 6.09 -33.10 7.10
CA LYS A 38 6.27 -34.50 7.54
C LYS A 38 7.53 -34.80 8.37
N THR A 39 8.39 -33.82 8.61
CA THR A 39 9.64 -34.06 9.34
C THR A 39 9.42 -34.14 10.86
N THR A 40 10.03 -35.15 11.48
CA THR A 40 9.85 -35.57 12.89
C THR A 40 10.89 -35.00 13.85
N ILE A 41 11.75 -34.07 13.41
CA ILE A 41 12.80 -33.46 14.22
C ILE A 41 12.22 -32.28 15.03
N SER A 42 12.50 -32.16 16.33
CA SER A 42 11.95 -31.06 17.16
C SER A 42 12.28 -29.66 16.65
N ALA A 43 13.46 -29.47 16.03
CA ALA A 43 13.83 -28.23 15.34
C ALA A 43 12.84 -27.87 14.22
N ASN A 44 12.20 -28.86 13.60
CA ASN A 44 11.20 -28.65 12.56
C ASN A 44 9.90 -28.05 13.11
N ALA A 45 9.44 -28.42 14.31
CA ALA A 45 8.26 -27.82 14.93
C ALA A 45 8.49 -26.32 15.21
N ASN A 46 9.67 -25.97 15.75
CA ASN A 46 10.05 -24.58 15.99
C ASN A 46 10.19 -23.79 14.68
N SER A 47 10.83 -24.37 13.66
CA SER A 47 10.98 -23.72 12.34
C SER A 47 9.65 -23.54 11.63
N LYS A 48 8.70 -24.48 11.77
CA LYS A 48 7.34 -24.36 11.25
C LYS A 48 6.58 -23.22 11.91
N GLN A 49 6.65 -23.13 13.23
CA GLN A 49 6.01 -22.05 13.98
C GLN A 49 6.58 -20.69 13.56
N ALA A 50 7.91 -20.57 13.51
CA ALA A 50 8.58 -19.35 13.04
C ALA A 50 8.20 -19.00 11.59
N TYR A 51 8.07 -20.00 10.70
CA TYR A 51 7.59 -19.77 9.33
C TYR A 51 6.17 -19.22 9.33
N LEU A 52 5.24 -19.81 10.08
CA LEU A 52 3.86 -19.34 10.15
C LEU A 52 3.76 -17.91 10.71
N GLU A 53 4.56 -17.58 11.73
CA GLU A 53 4.65 -16.23 12.28
C GLU A 53 5.17 -15.22 11.24
N CYS A 54 6.22 -15.58 10.50
CA CYS A 54 6.74 -14.77 9.39
C CYS A 54 5.67 -14.58 8.29
N GLN A 55 4.93 -15.62 7.94
CA GLN A 55 3.88 -15.52 6.93
C GLN A 55 2.72 -14.63 7.38
N ALA A 56 2.34 -14.67 8.66
CA ALA A 56 1.34 -13.78 9.22
C ALA A 56 1.82 -12.31 9.19
N LEU A 57 3.10 -12.06 9.49
CA LEU A 57 3.70 -10.73 9.38
C LEU A 57 3.72 -10.23 7.93
N LEU A 58 4.06 -11.08 6.97
CA LEU A 58 4.04 -10.74 5.53
C LEU A 58 2.62 -10.38 5.07
N GLN A 59 1.62 -11.16 5.46
CA GLN A 59 0.22 -10.87 5.15
C GLN A 59 -0.24 -9.54 5.77
N SER A 60 0.17 -9.26 7.01
CA SER A 60 -0.12 -7.98 7.67
C SER A 60 0.54 -6.81 6.93
N LEU A 61 1.77 -6.99 6.44
CA LEU A 61 2.48 -5.98 5.65
C LEU A 61 1.78 -5.74 4.32
N GLY A 62 1.38 -6.79 3.60
CA GLY A 62 0.60 -6.68 2.36
C GLY A 62 -0.69 -5.88 2.56
N SER A 63 -1.44 -6.20 3.62
CA SER A 63 -2.67 -5.47 3.98
C SER A 63 -2.41 -3.98 4.28
N ALA A 64 -1.28 -3.67 4.92
CA ALA A 64 -0.89 -2.29 5.18
C ALA A 64 -0.54 -1.54 3.90
N MET A 65 0.12 -2.21 2.94
CA MET A 65 0.43 -1.63 1.63
C MET A 65 -0.81 -1.38 0.79
N ASP A 66 -1.81 -2.27 0.81
CA ASP A 66 -3.10 -2.03 0.16
C ASP A 66 -3.82 -0.80 0.73
N LYS A 67 -3.81 -0.68 2.07
CA LYS A 67 -4.36 0.51 2.73
C LYS A 67 -3.63 1.78 2.30
N GLU A 68 -2.31 1.73 2.20
CA GLU A 68 -1.51 2.88 1.79
C GLU A 68 -1.75 3.25 0.32
N SER A 69 -1.88 2.26 -0.56
CA SER A 69 -2.30 2.47 -1.96
C SER A 69 -3.64 3.22 -2.02
N SER A 70 -4.60 2.86 -1.17
CA SER A 70 -5.89 3.56 -1.06
C SER A 70 -5.75 4.99 -0.53
N ASN A 71 -4.89 5.21 0.47
CA ASN A 71 -4.63 6.54 1.01
C ASN A 71 -4.03 7.47 -0.04
N ILE A 72 -3.05 7.00 -0.82
CA ILE A 72 -2.42 7.77 -1.90
C ILE A 72 -3.46 8.17 -2.94
N SER A 73 -4.31 7.22 -3.37
CA SER A 73 -5.40 7.51 -4.31
C SER A 73 -6.36 8.57 -3.77
N LYS A 74 -6.79 8.46 -2.50
CA LYS A 74 -7.68 9.44 -1.87
C LYS A 74 -7.04 10.82 -1.80
N LEU A 75 -5.78 10.89 -1.40
CA LEU A 75 -5.06 12.15 -1.33
C LEU A 75 -5.01 12.86 -2.69
N GLY A 76 -4.80 12.12 -3.79
CA GLY A 76 -4.86 12.70 -5.13
C GLY A 76 -6.23 13.25 -5.50
N LEU A 77 -7.31 12.53 -5.13
CA LEU A 77 -8.68 13.02 -5.34
C LEU A 77 -8.94 14.31 -4.54
N ASP A 78 -8.48 14.39 -3.29
CA ASP A 78 -8.62 15.59 -2.47
C ASP A 78 -7.91 16.81 -3.12
N PHE A 79 -6.73 16.60 -3.73
CA PHE A 79 -6.04 17.65 -4.49
C PHE A 79 -6.81 18.06 -5.76
N GLU A 80 -7.37 17.10 -6.51
CA GLU A 80 -8.18 17.41 -7.69
C GLU A 80 -9.45 18.19 -7.34
N GLU A 81 -10.14 17.82 -6.25
CA GLU A 81 -11.31 18.54 -5.76
C GLU A 81 -10.96 19.98 -5.36
N TYR A 82 -9.81 20.17 -4.69
CA TYR A 82 -9.33 21.50 -4.31
C TYR A 82 -9.00 22.36 -5.52
N ASP A 83 -8.35 21.80 -6.55
CA ASP A 83 -8.04 22.50 -7.80
C ASP A 83 -9.32 22.90 -8.55
N GLN A 84 -10.34 22.04 -8.57
CA GLN A 84 -11.65 22.34 -9.16
C GLN A 84 -12.38 23.46 -8.40
N MET A 85 -12.37 23.41 -7.07
CA MET A 85 -12.95 24.46 -6.23
C MET A 85 -12.28 25.81 -6.51
N LEU A 86 -10.95 25.85 -6.54
CA LEU A 86 -10.20 27.06 -6.89
C LEU A 86 -10.55 27.56 -8.28
N GLN A 87 -10.56 26.70 -9.30
CA GLN A 87 -10.98 27.09 -10.66
C GLN A 87 -12.40 27.68 -10.67
N GLY A 88 -13.32 27.12 -9.90
CA GLY A 88 -14.67 27.67 -9.70
C GLY A 88 -14.66 29.10 -9.19
N PHE A 89 -13.88 29.38 -8.13
CA PHE A 89 -13.70 30.74 -7.61
C PHE A 89 -13.10 31.70 -8.64
N TRP A 90 -12.05 31.28 -9.37
CA TRP A 90 -11.43 32.08 -10.41
C TRP A 90 -12.40 32.41 -11.56
N ASN A 91 -13.25 31.47 -11.94
CA ASN A 91 -14.24 31.63 -13.01
C ASN A 91 -15.44 32.49 -12.61
N LEU A 92 -15.81 32.50 -11.32
CA LEU A 92 -16.90 33.32 -10.78
C LEU A 92 -16.47 34.77 -10.48
N GLY A 93 -15.19 35.10 -10.62
CA GLY A 93 -14.68 36.46 -10.46
C GLY A 93 -14.68 36.97 -9.02
N GLU A 94 -14.95 36.10 -8.04
CA GLU A 94 -14.82 36.44 -6.63
C GLU A 94 -13.35 36.35 -6.23
N ARG A 95 -12.75 37.52 -5.97
CA ARG A 95 -11.40 37.68 -5.40
C ARG A 95 -11.46 37.64 -3.88
#